data_AF-A0A2S5NG30-F1
#
_entry.id   AF-A0A2S5NG30-F1
#
_cell.length_a   1.000
_cell.length_b   1.000
_cell.length_c   1.000
_cell.angle_alpha   90.00
_cell.angle_beta   90.00
_cell.angle_gamma   90.00
#
_symmetry.space_group_name_H-M   'P 1'
#
loop_
_entity.id
_entity.type
_entity.pdbx_description
1 polymer ?
#
loop_
_entity_poly.entity_id
_entity_poly.type
_entity_poly.pdbx_seq_one_letter_code
_entity_poly.pdbx_strand_id
1 'polypeptide(L)'
;PAKATQKQSRAPLSIEKRFILMLMMQPNLAKPEHLNFGLGFDEQDILLKAVVSAALQQPQSKPAALLHTIEPQVEPRLLRELQRELQLLDESLDFELEFVGACTQLMEATQQKREGNMLDTLKEKPLSALTVEEREMLKNLTAKK
;
A
#
# COMPACT_ATOMS: atom_id res chain seq x y z
N PRO A 1 -11.84 -24.55 -35.27
CA PRO A 1 -12.58 -23.59 -34.40
C PRO A 1 -11.98 -23.54 -32.99
N ALA A 2 -11.12 -22.55 -32.72
CA ALA A 2 -10.52 -22.34 -31.40
C ALA A 2 -11.50 -21.56 -30.51
N LYS A 3 -11.93 -22.15 -29.40
CA LYS A 3 -12.77 -21.49 -28.39
C LYS A 3 -11.92 -20.41 -27.72
N ALA A 4 -12.24 -19.14 -27.96
CA ALA A 4 -11.72 -18.03 -27.19
C ALA A 4 -12.23 -18.17 -25.74
N THR A 5 -11.33 -18.51 -24.82
CA THR A 5 -11.61 -18.51 -23.39
C THR A 5 -11.94 -17.07 -23.00
N GLN A 6 -13.18 -16.82 -22.60
CA GLN A 6 -13.62 -15.53 -22.07
C GLN A 6 -12.75 -15.21 -20.85
N LYS A 7 -11.82 -14.27 -21.00
CA LYS A 7 -11.11 -13.64 -19.88
C LYS A 7 -12.18 -12.98 -19.02
N GLN A 8 -12.54 -13.59 -17.90
CA GLN A 8 -13.40 -12.97 -16.90
C GLN A 8 -12.77 -11.61 -16.56
N SER A 9 -13.47 -10.52 -16.87
CA SER A 9 -13.06 -9.17 -16.56
C SER A 9 -13.02 -9.03 -15.04
N ARG A 10 -11.85 -9.23 -14.45
CA ARG A 10 -11.66 -9.02 -13.02
C ARG A 10 -11.80 -7.54 -12.72
N ALA A 11 -12.43 -7.23 -11.60
CA ALA A 11 -12.36 -5.87 -11.06
C ALA A 11 -10.88 -5.47 -10.92
N PRO A 12 -10.53 -4.22 -11.24
CA PRO A 12 -9.15 -3.76 -11.10
C PRO A 12 -8.71 -3.91 -9.65
N LEU A 13 -7.52 -4.48 -9.45
CA LEU A 13 -6.87 -4.53 -8.14
C LEU A 13 -6.72 -3.12 -7.58
N SER A 14 -6.86 -2.97 -6.25
CA SER A 14 -6.50 -1.72 -5.59
C SER A 14 -5.01 -1.43 -5.80
N ILE A 15 -4.66 -0.13 -5.75
CA ILE A 15 -3.28 0.33 -5.93
C ILE A 15 -2.37 -0.32 -4.88
N GLU A 16 -2.85 -0.44 -3.65
CA GLU A 16 -2.14 -1.09 -2.55
C GLU A 16 -1.86 -2.58 -2.80
N LYS A 17 -2.87 -3.33 -3.28
CA LYS A 17 -2.68 -4.74 -3.66
C LYS A 17 -1.70 -4.88 -4.83
N ARG A 18 -1.76 -3.97 -5.80
CA ARG A 18 -0.81 -3.96 -6.91
C ARG A 18 0.62 -3.73 -6.40
N PHE A 19 0.83 -2.71 -5.58
CA PHE A 19 2.11 -2.44 -4.93
C PHE A 19 2.65 -3.67 -4.20
N ILE A 20 1.83 -4.30 -3.35
CA ILE A 20 2.19 -5.51 -2.60
C ILE A 20 2.61 -6.63 -3.55
N LEU A 21 1.83 -6.90 -4.60
CA LEU A 21 2.12 -7.99 -5.55
C LEU A 21 3.42 -7.74 -6.31
N MET A 22 3.64 -6.52 -6.81
CA MET A 22 4.88 -6.19 -7.51
C MET A 22 6.10 -6.31 -6.58
N LEU A 23 5.97 -5.85 -5.33
CA LEU A 23 7.04 -5.96 -4.35
C LEU A 23 7.35 -7.40 -3.95
N MET A 24 6.33 -8.26 -3.88
CA MET A 24 6.51 -9.70 -3.64
C MET A 24 7.25 -10.37 -4.80
N MET A 25 7.05 -9.91 -6.04
CA MET A 25 7.75 -10.41 -7.23
C MET A 25 9.17 -9.85 -7.37
N GLN A 26 9.40 -8.61 -6.94
CA GLN A 26 10.71 -7.95 -6.99
C GLN A 26 11.05 -7.30 -5.64
N PRO A 27 11.45 -8.11 -4.63
CA PRO A 27 11.66 -7.61 -3.27
C PRO A 27 12.83 -6.63 -3.14
N ASN A 28 13.78 -6.69 -4.08
CA ASN A 28 14.90 -5.77 -4.20
C ASN A 28 14.49 -4.31 -4.48
N LEU A 29 13.23 -4.06 -4.88
CA LEU A 29 12.70 -2.70 -5.04
C LEU A 29 12.28 -2.05 -3.72
N ALA A 30 12.28 -2.79 -2.61
CA ALA A 30 11.87 -2.28 -1.31
C ALA A 30 12.79 -1.15 -0.84
N LYS A 31 12.20 -0.09 -0.29
CA LYS A 31 12.89 1.00 0.38
C LYS A 31 12.25 1.26 1.74
N PRO A 32 13.01 1.71 2.76
CA PRO A 32 12.46 2.02 4.08
C PRO A 32 11.30 3.00 4.04
N GLU A 33 11.32 3.95 3.10
CA GLU A 33 10.26 4.95 2.90
C GLU A 33 8.90 4.34 2.56
N HIS A 34 8.84 3.15 1.97
CA HIS A 34 7.59 2.48 1.62
C HIS A 34 6.80 2.03 2.86
N LEU A 35 7.44 1.90 4.03
CA LEU A 35 6.75 1.63 5.30
C LEU A 35 5.76 2.75 5.67
N ASN A 36 5.96 3.96 5.10
CA ASN A 36 5.09 5.11 5.33
C ASN A 36 3.76 5.03 4.58
N PHE A 37 3.62 4.13 3.59
CA PHE A 37 2.40 4.00 2.80
C PHE A 37 1.25 3.41 3.62
N GLY A 38 1.55 2.44 4.49
CA GLY A 38 0.58 1.94 5.47
C GLY A 38 0.54 2.84 6.69
N LEU A 39 -0.64 3.28 7.11
CA LEU A 39 -0.77 4.09 8.34
C LEU A 39 -0.86 3.20 9.59
N GLY A 40 -1.31 1.97 9.44
CA GLY A 40 -1.44 0.96 10.50
C GLY A 40 -2.82 0.96 11.15
N PHE A 41 -3.84 1.47 10.47
CA PHE A 41 -5.19 1.59 11.02
C PHE A 41 -6.08 0.38 10.69
N ASP A 42 -5.74 -0.37 9.65
CA ASP A 42 -6.49 -1.54 9.21
C ASP A 42 -5.59 -2.74 8.88
N GLU A 43 -6.22 -3.89 8.61
CA GLU A 43 -5.50 -5.12 8.29
C GLU A 43 -4.72 -5.05 6.95
N GLN A 44 -5.10 -4.15 6.02
CA GLN A 44 -4.37 -3.96 4.77
C GLN A 44 -3.06 -3.21 5.02
N ASP A 45 -3.10 -2.16 5.84
CA ASP A 45 -1.91 -1.43 6.26
C ASP A 45 -0.91 -2.36 6.98
N ILE A 46 -1.42 -3.28 7.81
CA ILE A 46 -0.59 -4.29 8.50
C ILE A 46 0.06 -5.22 7.48
N LEU A 47 -0.71 -5.72 6.50
CA LEU A 47 -0.19 -6.56 5.42
C LEU A 47 0.90 -5.82 4.62
N LEU A 48 0.66 -4.58 4.21
CA LEU A 48 1.63 -3.76 3.47
C LEU A 48 2.93 -3.63 4.26
N LYS A 49 2.85 -3.24 5.53
CA LYS A 49 4.04 -3.08 6.39
C LYS A 49 4.81 -4.38 6.58
N ALA A 50 4.10 -5.49 6.75
CA ALA A 50 4.72 -6.82 6.88
C ALA A 50 5.48 -7.20 5.61
N VAL A 51 4.87 -7.02 4.43
CA VAL A 51 5.49 -7.30 3.13
C VAL A 51 6.71 -6.42 2.89
N VAL A 52 6.61 -5.10 3.13
CA VAL A 52 7.74 -4.18 2.95
C VAL A 52 8.89 -4.56 3.89
N SER A 53 8.59 -4.87 5.15
CA SER A 53 9.61 -5.27 6.13
C SER A 53 10.31 -6.58 5.72
N ALA A 54 9.55 -7.58 5.26
CA ALA A 54 10.10 -8.84 4.78
C ALA A 54 10.98 -8.65 3.53
N ALA A 55 10.55 -7.82 2.58
CA ALA A 55 11.30 -7.52 1.36
C ALA A 55 12.60 -6.77 1.65
N LEU A 56 12.60 -5.82 2.60
CA LEU A 56 13.82 -5.14 3.06
C LEU A 56 14.83 -6.10 3.71
N GLN A 57 14.35 -7.08 4.47
CA GLN A 57 15.20 -8.07 5.13
C GLN A 57 15.71 -9.13 4.15
N GLN A 58 14.94 -9.44 3.11
CA GLN A 58 15.19 -10.55 2.21
C GLN A 58 15.00 -10.14 0.73
N PRO A 59 15.84 -9.22 0.19
CA PRO A 59 15.63 -8.62 -1.13
C PRO A 59 15.79 -9.60 -2.31
N GLN A 60 16.31 -10.81 -2.07
CA GLN A 60 16.52 -11.86 -3.07
C GLN A 60 15.58 -13.06 -2.87
N SER A 61 14.66 -12.98 -1.90
CA SER A 61 13.73 -14.08 -1.61
C SER A 61 12.68 -14.22 -2.70
N LYS A 62 12.26 -15.47 -2.92
CA LYS A 62 11.10 -15.76 -3.77
C LYS A 62 9.80 -15.43 -3.01
N PRO A 63 8.67 -15.18 -3.71
CA PRO A 63 7.39 -14.88 -3.07
C PRO A 63 6.99 -15.87 -1.97
N ALA A 64 7.23 -17.17 -2.16
CA ALA A 64 6.92 -18.20 -1.16
C ALA A 64 7.68 -18.02 0.16
N ALA A 65 8.95 -17.62 0.13
CA ALA A 65 9.74 -17.37 1.33
C ALA A 65 9.26 -16.12 2.07
N LEU A 66 8.85 -15.09 1.31
CA LEU A 66 8.25 -13.89 1.88
C LEU A 66 6.88 -14.18 2.51
N LEU A 67 6.03 -14.98 1.87
CA LEU A 67 4.74 -15.43 2.43
C LEU A 67 4.93 -16.11 3.79
N HIS A 68 5.90 -17.03 3.91
CA HIS A 68 6.22 -17.67 5.19
C HIS A 68 6.75 -16.67 6.24
N THR A 69 7.50 -15.66 5.81
CA THR A 69 8.04 -14.64 6.71
C THR A 69 6.93 -13.76 7.33
N ILE A 70 5.90 -13.43 6.54
CA ILE A 70 4.81 -12.56 6.99
C ILE A 70 3.63 -13.32 7.62
N GLU A 71 3.53 -14.63 7.39
CA GLU A 71 2.48 -15.51 7.90
C GLU A 71 2.13 -15.29 9.40
N PRO A 72 3.08 -15.17 10.35
CA PRO A 72 2.73 -14.96 11.75
C PRO A 72 2.19 -13.56 12.09
N GLN A 73 2.26 -12.61 11.15
CA GLN A 73 1.90 -11.20 11.36
C GLN A 73 0.60 -10.79 10.67
N VAL A 74 0.08 -11.64 9.78
CA VAL A 74 -0.99 -11.29 8.84
C VAL A 74 -2.18 -12.21 9.03
N GLU A 75 -3.38 -11.64 8.95
CA GLU A 75 -4.64 -12.40 9.02
C GLU A 75 -4.67 -13.51 7.96
N PRO A 76 -4.99 -14.77 8.32
CA PRO A 76 -4.94 -15.91 7.39
C PRO A 76 -5.80 -15.74 6.14
N ARG A 77 -6.89 -14.97 6.23
CA ARG A 77 -7.76 -14.64 5.09
C ARG A 77 -7.01 -13.81 4.03
N LEU A 78 -6.20 -12.84 4.47
CA LEU A 78 -5.44 -11.95 3.61
C LEU A 78 -4.25 -12.68 3.00
N LEU A 79 -3.60 -13.56 3.77
CA LEU A 79 -2.50 -14.37 3.27
C LEU A 79 -2.96 -15.30 2.13
N ARG A 80 -4.11 -15.98 2.30
CA ARG A 80 -4.71 -16.82 1.25
C ARG A 80 -5.12 -16.01 0.01
N GLU A 81 -5.65 -14.82 0.21
CA GLU A 81 -5.96 -13.91 -0.90
C GLU A 81 -4.69 -13.50 -1.65
N LEU A 82 -3.64 -13.07 -0.94
CA LEU A 82 -2.37 -12.69 -1.54
C LEU A 82 -1.74 -13.86 -2.32
N GLN A 83 -1.74 -15.06 -1.76
CA GLN A 83 -1.24 -16.26 -2.44
C GLN A 83 -2.01 -16.54 -3.73
N ARG A 84 -3.34 -16.42 -3.71
CA ARG A 84 -4.18 -16.60 -4.89
C ARG A 84 -3.85 -15.54 -5.95
N GLU A 85 -3.74 -14.27 -5.58
CA GLU A 85 -3.42 -13.21 -6.54
C GLU A 85 -2.01 -13.37 -7.14
N LEU A 86 -1.03 -13.82 -6.36
CA LEU A 86 0.32 -14.13 -6.86
C LEU A 86 0.30 -15.24 -7.92
N GLN A 87 -0.48 -16.30 -7.71
CA GLN A 87 -0.64 -17.38 -8.70
C GLN A 87 -1.31 -16.95 -10.00
N LEU A 88 -2.05 -15.85 -9.93
CA LEU A 88 -2.85 -15.34 -11.03
C LEU A 88 -2.21 -14.14 -11.73
N LEU A 89 -1.05 -13.71 -11.24
CA LEU A 89 -0.34 -12.55 -11.74
C LEU A 89 0.18 -12.85 -13.15
N ASP A 90 0.01 -11.88 -14.04
CA ASP A 90 0.52 -12.00 -15.41
C ASP A 90 2.03 -11.78 -15.40
N GLU A 91 2.80 -12.85 -15.63
CA GLU A 91 4.27 -12.82 -15.67
C GLU A 91 4.85 -12.07 -16.89
N SER A 92 4.01 -11.67 -17.85
CA SER A 92 4.43 -10.82 -18.96
C SER A 92 4.48 -9.32 -18.61
N LEU A 93 4.07 -8.94 -17.40
CA LEU A 93 4.12 -7.56 -16.91
C LEU A 93 5.56 -7.12 -16.65
N ASP A 94 5.83 -5.85 -16.93
CA ASP A 94 7.01 -5.17 -16.40
C ASP A 94 6.74 -4.78 -14.94
N PHE A 95 7.15 -5.67 -14.03
CA PHE A 95 6.90 -5.51 -12.60
C PHE A 95 7.56 -4.25 -12.02
N GLU A 96 8.70 -3.81 -12.56
CA GLU A 96 9.40 -2.63 -12.07
C GLU A 96 8.63 -1.37 -12.45
N LEU A 97 8.17 -1.29 -13.71
CA LEU A 97 7.35 -0.16 -14.17
C LEU A 97 6.02 -0.07 -13.42
N GLU A 98 5.32 -1.20 -13.24
CA GLU A 98 4.07 -1.25 -12.49
C GLU A 98 4.29 -0.87 -11.01
N PHE A 99 5.41 -1.29 -10.41
CA PHE A 99 5.77 -0.93 -9.05
C PHE A 99 5.97 0.59 -8.90
N VAL A 100 6.74 1.21 -9.80
CA VAL A 100 6.97 2.67 -9.78
C VAL A 100 5.66 3.43 -9.94
N GLY A 101 4.78 2.98 -10.84
CA GLY A 101 3.45 3.55 -11.01
C GLY A 101 2.59 3.44 -9.75
N ALA A 102 2.63 2.30 -9.06
CA ALA A 102 1.92 2.09 -7.81
C ALA A 102 2.48 2.94 -6.65
N CYS A 103 3.81 3.08 -6.55
CA CYS A 103 4.46 3.95 -5.56
C CYS A 103 4.03 5.41 -5.71
N THR A 104 3.98 5.91 -6.95
CA THR A 104 3.57 7.30 -7.23
C THR A 104 2.15 7.55 -6.73
N GLN A 105 1.23 6.66 -7.07
CA GLN A 105 -0.17 6.77 -6.66
C GLN A 105 -0.37 6.58 -5.15
N LEU A 106 0.36 5.67 -4.50
CA LEU A 106 0.30 5.47 -3.05
C LEU A 106 0.84 6.68 -2.30
N MET A 107 1.94 7.28 -2.77
CA MET A 107 2.50 8.47 -2.14
C MET A 107 1.48 9.62 -2.13
N GLU A 108 0.81 9.87 -3.25
CA GLU A 108 -0.25 10.88 -3.35
C GLU A 108 -1.44 10.54 -2.45
N ALA A 109 -1.92 9.29 -2.49
CA ALA A 109 -3.06 8.86 -1.67
C ALA A 109 -2.76 8.95 -0.17
N THR A 110 -1.56 8.57 0.26
CA THR A 110 -1.14 8.63 1.67
C THR A 110 -0.96 10.07 2.13
N GLN A 111 -0.45 10.96 1.27
CA GLN A 111 -0.37 12.39 1.59
C GLN A 111 -1.77 12.98 1.82
N GLN A 112 -2.72 12.69 0.93
CA GLN A 112 -4.10 13.14 1.07
C GLN A 112 -4.77 12.59 2.35
N LYS A 113 -4.57 11.30 2.67
CA LYS A 113 -5.08 10.70 3.91
C LYS A 113 -4.49 11.39 5.16
N ARG A 114 -3.20 11.69 5.18
CA ARG A 114 -2.55 12.40 6.29
C ARG A 114 -3.11 13.80 6.48
N GLU A 115 -3.28 14.55 5.40
CA GLU A 115 -3.87 15.90 5.45
C GLU A 115 -5.32 15.86 5.96
N GLY A 116 -6.11 14.89 5.50
CA GLY A 116 -7.48 14.65 5.99
C GLY A 116 -7.54 14.34 7.48
N ASN A 117 -6.76 13.36 7.94
CA ASN A 117 -6.72 12.98 9.36
C ASN A 117 -6.25 14.15 10.25
N MET A 118 -5.30 14.95 9.78
CA MET A 118 -4.82 16.12 10.51
C MET A 118 -5.88 17.21 10.60
N LEU A 119 -6.60 17.47 9.51
CA LEU A 119 -7.75 18.39 9.50
C LEU A 119 -8.84 17.95 10.48
N ASP A 120 -9.18 16.66 10.49
CA ASP A 120 -10.21 16.14 11.38
C ASP A 120 -9.78 16.24 12.85
N THR A 121 -8.52 15.92 13.16
CA THR A 121 -7.97 16.11 14.51
C THR A 121 -8.01 17.57 14.97
N LEU A 122 -7.72 18.52 14.07
CA LEU A 122 -7.75 19.95 14.39
C LEU A 122 -9.17 20.50 14.54
N LYS A 123 -10.16 19.93 13.85
CA LYS A 123 -11.59 20.31 13.99
C LYS A 123 -12.20 19.84 15.29
N GLU A 124 -11.76 18.69 15.81
CA GLU A 124 -12.21 18.16 17.11
C GLU A 124 -11.65 18.96 18.30
N LYS A 125 -10.60 19.76 18.09
CA LYS A 125 -10.09 20.71 19.10
C LYS A 125 -10.84 22.04 19.00
N PRO A 126 -11.30 22.63 20.12
CA PRO A 126 -11.83 23.99 20.10
C PRO A 126 -10.73 24.97 19.65
N LEU A 127 -11.08 25.98 18.84
CA LEU A 127 -10.14 26.98 18.30
C LEU A 127 -9.25 27.65 19.37
N SER A 128 -9.77 27.75 20.60
CA SER A 128 -9.05 28.29 21.77
C SER A 128 -7.90 27.39 22.27
N ALA A 129 -7.95 26.09 21.99
CA ALA A 129 -6.93 25.11 22.35
C ALA A 129 -5.85 24.91 21.27
N LEU A 130 -6.00 25.56 20.11
CA LEU A 130 -5.02 25.50 19.03
C LEU A 130 -3.88 26.50 19.29
N THR A 131 -2.64 26.03 19.16
CA THR A 131 -1.45 26.88 19.16
C THR A 131 -1.43 27.80 17.93
N VAL A 132 -0.58 28.83 17.96
CA VAL A 132 -0.40 29.75 16.81
C VAL A 132 0.03 28.98 15.56
N GLU A 133 0.93 28.00 15.73
CA GLU A 133 1.42 27.11 14.66
C GLU A 133 0.30 26.23 14.09
N GLU A 134 -0.54 25.64 14.95
CA GLU A 134 -1.68 24.82 14.52
C GLU A 134 -2.73 25.66 13.75
N ARG A 135 -2.92 26.93 14.13
CA ARG A 135 -3.84 27.86 13.43
C ARG A 135 -3.31 28.27 12.06
N GLU A 136 -2.03 28.60 11.94
CA GLU A 136 -1.43 28.89 10.63
C GLU A 136 -1.47 27.67 9.71
N MET A 137 -1.22 26.48 10.27
CA MET A 137 -1.31 25.23 9.51
C MET A 137 -2.73 24.95 9.03
N LEU A 138 -3.76 25.14 9.87
CA LEU A 138 -5.17 25.03 9.49
C LEU A 138 -5.54 26.02 8.37
N LYS A 139 -5.01 27.24 8.44
CA LYS A 139 -5.19 28.26 7.40
C LYS A 139 -4.56 27.85 6.06
N ASN A 140 -3.35 27.27 6.09
CA ASN A 140 -2.65 26.80 4.89
C ASN A 140 -3.33 25.59 4.24
N LEU A 141 -3.90 24.69 5.04
CA LEU A 141 -4.65 23.52 4.55
C LEU A 141 -6.01 23.91 3.96
N THR A 142 -6.70 24.90 4.55
CA THR A 142 -7.99 25.40 4.01
C THR A 142 -7.81 26.29 2.79
N ALA A 143 -6.66 26.97 2.64
CA ALA A 143 -6.36 27.81 1.49
C ALA A 143 -5.88 27.04 0.23
N LYS A 144 -5.51 25.76 0.38
CA LYS A 144 -5.09 24.88 -0.73
C LYS A 144 -6.25 24.15 -1.43
N LYS A 145 -7.50 24.42 -1.05
CA LYS A 145 -8.71 23.89 -1.69
C LYS A 145 -9.17 24.75 -2.86
#